data_AF-A0A6J2KEN6-F1
#
_entry.id   AF-A0A6J2KEN6-F1
#
_cell.length_a   1.000
_cell.length_b   1.000
_cell.length_c   1.000
_cell.angle_alpha   90.00
_cell.angle_beta   90.00
_cell.angle_gamma   90.00
#
_symmetry.space_group_name_H-M   'P 1'
#
loop_
_entity.id
_entity.type
_entity.pdbx_description
1 polymer ?
#
loop_
_entity_poly.entity_id
_entity_poly.type
_entity_poly.pdbx_seq_one_letter_code
_entity_poly.pdbx_strand_id
1 'polypeptide(L)'
;MAETEIISNSESNDQFFEGVEKLIEIWFTPAKNADLRKITRQQWENVLKIVRCEIISFTQSEQVDAYVLSESSMFVSRRRWILKTCGTTTPLRCVRAVLALAQDVAGHSCVHNVFYSRREFARPEVQLKPHDNFDSEVKLLDSFFGDGRAYIMGPEKDCWYLYTLLPLEGTVAAVEKEQQEAESGRGEPDQTIEILMSDLDPQVMDIFTREHSHDAAYATKESGIDKILPGMVIDDFLFDPCGYSMNGVAKDGCYMTIHITPERACSYVSFESNVPVSSYDEVIARVLAAFRPAKFVLTIFATPDSPAADACRQLRKYRSLSAYEEQEAQYCRFSGYELQYALYCKFPS
;
A
#
# COMPACT_ATOMS: atom_id res chain seq x y z
N MET A 1 -19.60 56.43 -0.73
CA MET A 1 -19.12 55.62 -1.86
C MET A 1 -17.96 54.78 -1.34
N ALA A 2 -18.25 53.54 -1.02
CA ALA A 2 -17.26 52.50 -0.74
C ALA A 2 -17.84 51.26 -1.42
N GLU A 3 -17.20 50.84 -2.50
CA GLU A 3 -17.62 49.73 -3.34
C GLU A 3 -17.53 48.43 -2.53
N THR A 4 -18.63 47.68 -2.54
CA THR A 4 -18.71 46.32 -2.01
C THR A 4 -18.30 45.40 -3.15
N GLU A 5 -17.08 44.87 -3.12
CA GLU A 5 -16.65 43.83 -4.04
C GLU A 5 -17.42 42.54 -3.72
N ILE A 6 -18.36 42.21 -4.59
CA ILE A 6 -19.03 40.91 -4.64
C ILE A 6 -18.01 39.95 -5.25
N ILE A 7 -17.38 39.12 -4.42
CA ILE A 7 -16.59 37.98 -4.88
C ILE A 7 -17.57 37.01 -5.55
N SER A 8 -17.50 36.95 -6.88
CA SER A 8 -18.24 36.00 -7.69
C SER A 8 -17.79 34.58 -7.36
N ASN A 9 -18.65 33.81 -6.69
CA ASN A 9 -18.58 32.35 -6.68
C ASN A 9 -18.77 31.85 -8.10
N SER A 10 -17.67 31.53 -8.78
CA SER A 10 -17.70 30.64 -9.93
C SER A 10 -17.58 29.21 -9.41
N GLU A 11 -18.72 28.54 -9.31
CA GLU A 11 -18.85 27.11 -9.08
C GLU A 11 -18.13 26.32 -10.20
N SER A 12 -16.96 25.78 -9.89
CA SER A 12 -16.50 24.52 -10.45
C SER A 12 -16.28 23.58 -9.27
N ASN A 13 -17.35 22.92 -8.84
CA ASN A 13 -17.33 21.93 -7.76
C ASN A 13 -16.69 20.61 -8.24
N ASP A 14 -15.49 20.68 -8.83
CA ASP A 14 -14.64 19.52 -9.02
C ASP A 14 -13.93 19.26 -7.69
N GLN A 15 -14.64 18.56 -6.80
CA GLN A 15 -14.08 18.10 -5.53
C GLN A 15 -13.07 16.99 -5.85
N PHE A 16 -11.83 17.39 -6.16
CA PHE A 16 -10.74 16.47 -6.43
C PHE A 16 -10.29 15.79 -5.12
N PHE A 17 -10.19 14.46 -5.18
CA PHE A 17 -9.60 13.64 -4.14
C PHE A 17 -8.40 12.88 -4.72
N GLU A 18 -7.27 12.90 -4.01
CA GLU A 18 -6.09 12.14 -4.40
C GLU A 18 -6.22 10.69 -3.93
N GLY A 19 -6.70 9.80 -4.80
CA GLY A 19 -6.80 8.37 -4.49
C GLY A 19 -5.45 7.65 -4.39
N VAL A 20 -4.39 8.21 -4.98
CA VAL A 20 -3.04 7.62 -4.93
C VAL A 20 -2.53 7.55 -3.50
N GLU A 21 -2.23 6.33 -3.07
CA GLU A 21 -1.81 6.06 -1.70
C GLU A 21 -0.31 6.29 -1.49
N LYS A 22 0.02 6.54 -0.23
CA LYS A 22 1.36 6.54 0.33
C LYS A 22 1.45 5.35 1.27
N LEU A 23 2.34 4.42 0.99
CA LEU A 23 2.52 3.19 1.76
C LEU A 23 3.86 3.25 2.50
N ILE A 24 3.83 3.12 3.83
CA ILE A 24 5.02 2.89 4.63
C ILE A 24 4.92 1.56 5.36
N GLU A 25 5.95 0.75 5.21
CA GLU A 25 6.13 -0.53 5.88
C GLU A 25 7.46 -0.53 6.63
N ILE A 26 7.43 -0.88 7.91
CA ILE A 26 8.62 -0.96 8.77
C ILE A 26 8.69 -2.36 9.38
N TRP A 27 9.81 -3.03 9.12
CA TRP A 27 10.19 -4.27 9.76
C TRP A 27 11.19 -4.00 10.87
N PHE A 28 10.95 -4.55 12.05
CA PHE A 28 11.89 -4.48 13.17
C PHE A 28 12.70 -5.76 13.28
N THR A 29 13.91 -5.72 13.83
CA THR A 29 14.75 -6.93 14.04
C THR A 29 14.07 -7.91 15.03
N PRO A 30 14.18 -9.24 14.83
CA PRO A 30 13.61 -10.19 15.77
C PRO A 30 14.24 -10.02 17.16
N ALA A 31 13.38 -9.91 18.19
CA ALA A 31 13.83 -9.79 19.57
C ALA A 31 12.98 -10.67 20.50
N LYS A 32 13.64 -11.27 21.50
CA LYS A 32 12.99 -12.16 22.46
C LYS A 32 11.97 -11.35 23.27
N ASN A 33 10.70 -11.74 23.19
CA ASN A 33 9.54 -11.07 23.80
C ASN A 33 9.11 -9.74 23.16
N ALA A 34 9.68 -9.32 22.03
CA ALA A 34 9.19 -8.14 21.32
C ALA A 34 7.94 -8.46 20.49
N ASP A 35 6.94 -7.58 20.54
CA ASP A 35 5.67 -7.70 19.79
C ASP A 35 4.99 -6.32 19.69
N LEU A 36 4.87 -5.77 18.46
CA LEU A 36 4.22 -4.47 18.21
C LEU A 36 2.75 -4.44 18.63
N ARG A 37 2.07 -5.59 18.68
CA ARG A 37 0.66 -5.68 19.10
C ARG A 37 0.46 -5.43 20.59
N LYS A 38 1.55 -5.24 21.36
CA LYS A 38 1.49 -4.72 22.74
C LYS A 38 1.14 -3.23 22.80
N ILE A 39 1.35 -2.49 21.71
CA ILE A 39 0.98 -1.09 21.62
C ILE A 39 -0.54 -1.00 21.62
N THR A 40 -1.08 -0.27 22.60
CA THR A 40 -2.53 -0.19 22.81
C THR A 40 -3.22 0.60 21.70
N ARG A 41 -4.51 0.31 21.47
CA ARG A 41 -5.36 1.11 20.57
C ARG A 41 -5.26 2.61 20.84
N GLN A 42 -5.27 3.03 22.10
CA GLN A 42 -5.19 4.46 22.45
C GLN A 42 -3.86 5.09 22.01
N GLN A 43 -2.75 4.35 22.10
CA GLN A 43 -1.46 4.80 21.61
C GLN A 43 -1.46 4.91 20.08
N TRP A 44 -2.06 3.94 19.38
CA TRP A 44 -2.24 4.01 17.93
C TRP A 44 -3.10 5.19 17.50
N GLU A 45 -4.22 5.45 18.18
CA GLU A 45 -5.05 6.64 17.92
C GLU A 45 -4.25 7.94 18.08
N ASN A 46 -3.33 8.01 19.05
CA ASN A 46 -2.46 9.18 19.21
C ASN A 46 -1.46 9.34 18.06
N VAL A 47 -0.93 8.23 17.53
CA VAL A 47 -0.07 8.23 16.34
C VAL A 47 -0.87 8.67 15.11
N LEU A 48 -2.05 8.11 14.89
CA LEU A 48 -2.90 8.39 13.73
C LEU A 48 -3.41 9.84 13.70
N LYS A 49 -3.64 10.46 14.87
CA LYS A 49 -3.93 11.90 14.99
C LYS A 49 -2.84 12.79 14.38
N ILE A 50 -1.56 12.37 14.44
CA ILE A 50 -0.44 13.14 13.83
C ILE A 50 -0.64 13.29 12.31
N VAL A 51 -1.23 12.27 11.69
CA VAL A 51 -1.38 12.17 10.23
C VAL A 51 -2.82 12.37 9.76
N ARG A 52 -3.71 12.77 10.70
CA ARG A 52 -5.13 13.07 10.48
C ARG A 52 -5.94 11.86 10.00
N CYS A 53 -5.62 10.68 10.52
CA CYS A 53 -6.41 9.48 10.31
C CYS A 53 -7.15 9.11 11.61
N GLU A 54 -8.33 8.52 11.45
CA GLU A 54 -9.12 7.97 12.56
C GLU A 54 -9.39 6.49 12.34
N ILE A 55 -9.44 5.71 13.42
CA ILE A 55 -9.80 4.28 13.35
C ILE A 55 -11.31 4.17 13.25
N ILE A 56 -11.80 3.61 12.14
CA ILE A 56 -13.22 3.36 11.89
C ILE A 56 -13.61 2.01 12.47
N SER A 57 -12.90 0.97 12.07
CA SER A 57 -13.14 -0.40 12.50
C SER A 57 -11.83 -1.17 12.69
N PHE A 58 -11.96 -2.35 13.28
CA PHE A 58 -10.85 -3.18 13.69
C PHE A 58 -11.23 -4.65 13.55
N THR A 59 -10.34 -5.42 12.95
CA THR A 59 -10.38 -6.87 12.91
C THR A 59 -8.99 -7.44 13.22
N GLN A 60 -8.92 -8.70 13.58
CA GLN A 60 -7.65 -9.35 13.91
C GLN A 60 -7.66 -10.83 13.53
N SER A 61 -6.46 -11.35 13.27
CA SER A 61 -6.15 -12.77 13.23
C SER A 61 -5.22 -13.14 14.38
N GLU A 62 -4.71 -14.39 14.38
CA GLU A 62 -3.72 -14.80 15.37
C GLU A 62 -2.38 -14.06 15.25
N GLN A 63 -2.09 -13.50 14.06
CA GLN A 63 -0.79 -12.92 13.75
C GLN A 63 -0.85 -11.43 13.39
N VAL A 64 -2.01 -10.92 12.95
CA VAL A 64 -2.14 -9.56 12.41
C VAL A 64 -3.35 -8.87 13.00
N ASP A 65 -3.13 -7.66 13.50
CA ASP A 65 -4.14 -6.67 13.84
C ASP A 65 -4.36 -5.77 12.62
N ALA A 66 -5.59 -5.59 12.17
CA ALA A 66 -5.94 -4.78 11.00
C ALA A 66 -6.96 -3.71 11.37
N TYR A 67 -6.67 -2.47 10.96
CA TYR A 67 -7.48 -1.29 11.27
C TYR A 67 -7.91 -0.64 9.96
N VAL A 68 -9.23 -0.57 9.74
CA VAL A 68 -9.77 0.30 8.68
C VAL A 68 -9.80 1.72 9.24
N LEU A 69 -9.21 2.64 8.49
CA LEU A 69 -9.12 4.04 8.83
C LEU A 69 -10.01 4.86 7.89
N SER A 70 -10.16 6.16 8.16
CA SER A 70 -10.76 7.13 7.24
C SER A 70 -10.02 7.13 5.88
N GLU A 71 -10.50 6.30 4.95
CA GLU A 71 -9.99 6.02 3.60
C GLU A 71 -8.55 5.48 3.60
N SER A 72 -8.20 4.66 4.58
CA SER A 72 -6.81 4.23 4.80
C SER A 72 -6.78 2.89 5.55
N SER A 73 -5.62 2.26 5.63
CA SER A 73 -5.45 1.00 6.39
C SER A 73 -4.17 0.99 7.20
N MET A 74 -4.21 0.34 8.36
CA MET A 74 -3.03 0.06 9.16
C MET A 74 -3.02 -1.41 9.58
N PHE A 75 -1.88 -2.08 9.41
CA PHE A 75 -1.67 -3.46 9.83
C PHE A 75 -0.52 -3.53 10.84
N VAL A 76 -0.72 -4.29 11.91
CA VAL A 76 0.26 -4.49 12.97
C VAL A 76 0.43 -5.99 13.19
N SER A 77 1.58 -6.52 12.83
CA SER A 77 1.98 -7.88 13.19
C SER A 77 2.99 -7.83 14.35
N ARG A 78 3.55 -8.98 14.73
CA ARG A 78 4.57 -9.04 15.77
C ARG A 78 5.75 -8.08 15.54
N ARG A 79 6.24 -7.98 14.30
CA ARG A 79 7.48 -7.25 13.94
C ARG A 79 7.35 -6.37 12.69
N ARG A 80 6.17 -6.31 12.09
CA ARG A 80 5.87 -5.51 10.90
C ARG A 80 4.76 -4.53 11.22
N TRP A 81 4.97 -3.28 10.85
CA TRP A 81 3.95 -2.24 10.87
C TRP A 81 3.77 -1.69 9.45
N ILE A 82 2.52 -1.61 9.00
CA ILE A 82 2.16 -1.06 7.70
C ILE A 82 1.14 0.05 7.94
N LEU A 83 1.35 1.20 7.30
CA LEU A 83 0.38 2.28 7.22
C LEU A 83 0.25 2.72 5.77
N LYS A 84 -0.98 2.64 5.26
CA LYS A 84 -1.34 3.05 3.91
C LYS A 84 -2.39 4.15 3.97
N THR A 85 -2.07 5.30 3.40
CA THR A 85 -2.95 6.48 3.45
C THR A 85 -3.06 7.21 2.13
N CYS A 86 -4.24 7.75 1.79
CA CYS A 86 -4.49 8.53 0.58
C CYS A 86 -4.83 10.01 0.91
N GLY A 87 -5.31 10.76 -0.08
CA GLY A 87 -5.59 12.18 0.04
C GLY A 87 -4.33 13.01 0.32
N THR A 88 -4.47 14.05 1.15
CA THR A 88 -3.36 14.94 1.55
C THR A 88 -2.75 14.56 2.90
N THR A 89 -2.96 13.33 3.36
CA THR A 89 -2.38 12.81 4.59
C THR A 89 -0.85 12.77 4.50
N THR A 90 -0.18 12.74 5.66
CA THR A 90 1.29 12.89 5.76
C THR A 90 1.94 11.75 6.55
N PRO A 91 1.79 10.49 6.13
CA PRO A 91 2.13 9.30 6.92
C PRO A 91 3.56 9.32 7.49
N LEU A 92 4.54 9.88 6.77
CA LEU A 92 5.93 9.95 7.24
C LEU A 92 6.13 10.80 8.49
N ARG A 93 5.17 11.68 8.83
CA ARG A 93 5.26 12.50 10.05
C ARG A 93 5.09 11.70 11.33
N CYS A 94 4.44 10.53 11.29
CA CYS A 94 4.25 9.72 12.48
C CYS A 94 5.41 8.76 12.79
N VAL A 95 6.36 8.59 11.87
CA VAL A 95 7.43 7.58 11.96
C VAL A 95 8.22 7.68 13.28
N ARG A 96 8.59 8.89 13.72
CA ARG A 96 9.28 9.05 15.02
C ARG A 96 8.48 8.50 16.20
N ALA A 97 7.16 8.72 16.20
CA ALA A 97 6.29 8.23 17.27
C ALA A 97 6.15 6.70 17.21
N VAL A 98 6.06 6.12 16.01
CA VAL A 98 6.04 4.66 15.82
C VAL A 98 7.33 4.02 16.32
N LEU A 99 8.50 4.58 15.97
CA LEU A 99 9.80 4.07 16.43
C LEU A 99 9.93 4.13 17.95
N ALA A 100 9.48 5.22 18.58
CA ALA A 100 9.48 5.34 20.04
C ALA A 100 8.58 4.28 20.70
N LEU A 101 7.36 4.07 20.21
CA LEU A 101 6.45 3.04 20.74
C LEU A 101 7.01 1.62 20.51
N ALA A 102 7.61 1.39 19.35
CA ALA A 102 8.24 0.11 19.04
C ALA A 102 9.35 -0.22 20.05
N GLN A 103 10.16 0.77 20.43
CA GLN A 103 11.21 0.61 21.43
C GLN A 103 10.66 0.47 22.84
N ASP A 104 9.88 1.47 23.30
CA ASP A 104 9.51 1.65 24.70
C ASP A 104 8.42 0.67 25.16
N VAL A 105 7.53 0.27 24.25
CA VAL A 105 6.35 -0.56 24.56
C VAL A 105 6.49 -1.96 23.98
N ALA A 106 6.87 -2.04 22.70
CA ALA A 106 6.93 -3.31 21.99
C ALA A 106 8.26 -4.05 22.15
N GLY A 107 9.32 -3.40 22.63
CA GLY A 107 10.63 -4.02 22.87
C GLY A 107 11.50 -4.24 21.62
N HIS A 108 11.22 -3.54 20.52
CA HIS A 108 12.03 -3.54 19.31
C HIS A 108 13.03 -2.38 19.32
N SER A 109 14.32 -2.68 19.46
CA SER A 109 15.38 -1.67 19.51
C SER A 109 15.95 -1.27 18.15
N CYS A 110 15.78 -2.12 17.13
CA CYS A 110 16.41 -1.94 15.82
C CYS A 110 15.40 -2.15 14.70
N VAL A 111 15.49 -1.31 13.68
CA VAL A 111 14.79 -1.49 12.41
C VAL A 111 15.60 -2.47 11.55
N HIS A 112 14.92 -3.46 11.00
CA HIS A 112 15.49 -4.43 10.08
C HIS A 112 15.42 -3.92 8.63
N ASN A 113 14.25 -3.44 8.21
CA ASN A 113 14.06 -2.86 6.88
C ASN A 113 12.90 -1.87 6.87
N VAL A 114 12.88 -0.99 5.87
CA VAL A 114 11.81 -0.03 5.60
C VAL A 114 11.49 -0.08 4.11
N PHE A 115 10.22 -0.01 3.78
CA PHE A 115 9.75 0.26 2.44
C PHE A 115 8.80 1.44 2.51
N TYR A 116 9.11 2.50 1.78
CA TYR A 116 8.17 3.58 1.53
C TYR A 116 7.94 3.64 0.03
N SER A 117 6.68 3.54 -0.39
CA SER A 117 6.34 3.55 -1.79
C SER A 117 5.07 4.31 -2.09
N ARG A 118 4.96 4.75 -3.34
CA ARG A 118 3.75 5.35 -3.90
C ARG A 118 3.87 5.44 -5.41
N ARG A 119 2.74 5.52 -6.10
CA ARG A 119 2.69 5.97 -7.49
C ARG A 119 2.89 7.49 -7.58
N GLU A 120 3.16 7.98 -8.78
CA GLU A 120 2.96 9.38 -9.12
C GLU A 120 1.56 9.86 -8.71
N PHE A 121 1.50 11.03 -8.05
CA PHE A 121 0.24 11.67 -7.67
C PHE A 121 -0.47 12.26 -8.90
N ALA A 122 -1.80 12.25 -8.90
CA ALA A 122 -2.57 12.93 -9.93
C ALA A 122 -2.41 14.46 -9.85
N ARG A 123 -2.26 15.01 -8.64
CA ARG A 123 -1.97 16.43 -8.40
C ARG A 123 -0.87 16.61 -7.34
N PRO A 124 0.41 16.47 -7.71
CA PRO A 124 1.52 16.62 -6.76
C PRO A 124 1.53 17.98 -6.02
N GLU A 125 1.06 19.04 -6.68
CA GLU A 125 1.06 20.41 -6.16
C GLU A 125 0.13 20.66 -4.96
N VAL A 126 -0.87 19.78 -4.75
CA VAL A 126 -1.78 19.88 -3.59
C VAL A 126 -1.27 19.12 -2.37
N GLN A 127 -0.20 18.33 -2.53
CA GLN A 127 0.35 17.53 -1.45
C GLN A 127 1.09 18.39 -0.42
N LEU A 128 0.94 18.01 0.85
CA LEU A 128 1.57 18.72 1.96
C LEU A 128 3.00 18.20 2.18
N LYS A 129 3.94 19.09 2.50
CA LYS A 129 5.29 18.70 2.92
C LYS A 129 5.24 17.66 4.05
N PRO A 130 6.04 16.58 3.99
CA PRO A 130 7.16 16.33 3.06
C PRO A 130 6.78 15.68 1.73
N HIS A 131 5.49 15.47 1.45
CA HIS A 131 4.99 14.67 0.34
C HIS A 131 4.76 15.46 -0.96
N ASP A 132 5.28 16.68 -1.03
CA ASP A 132 5.21 17.55 -2.21
C ASP A 132 6.11 17.06 -3.35
N ASN A 133 7.13 16.25 -3.05
CA ASN A 133 8.01 15.60 -4.04
C ASN A 133 8.77 14.44 -3.39
N PHE A 134 9.29 13.53 -4.21
CA PHE A 134 9.97 12.34 -3.72
C PHE A 134 11.29 12.64 -2.98
N ASP A 135 12.07 13.62 -3.43
CA ASP A 135 13.32 14.01 -2.77
C ASP A 135 13.09 14.47 -1.31
N SER A 136 11.98 15.16 -1.06
CA SER A 136 11.60 15.62 0.29
C SER A 136 11.19 14.45 1.19
N GLU A 137 10.52 13.45 0.63
CA GLU A 137 10.16 12.21 1.32
C GLU A 137 11.42 11.41 1.69
N VAL A 138 12.33 11.21 0.72
CA VAL A 138 13.62 10.54 0.90
C VAL A 138 14.46 11.25 1.97
N LYS A 139 14.59 12.58 1.89
CA LYS A 139 15.35 13.37 2.87
C LYS A 139 14.80 13.23 4.29
N LEU A 140 13.47 13.14 4.45
CA LEU A 140 12.88 12.91 5.76
C LEU A 140 13.16 11.49 6.26
N LEU A 141 13.01 10.48 5.39
CA LEU A 141 13.28 9.08 5.72
C LEU A 141 14.75 8.86 6.12
N ASP A 142 15.70 9.44 5.38
CA ASP A 142 17.12 9.39 5.73
C ASP A 142 17.42 10.06 7.07
N SER A 143 16.63 11.05 7.49
CA SER A 143 16.76 11.66 8.82
C SER A 143 16.39 10.72 9.98
N PHE A 144 15.68 9.62 9.68
CA PHE A 144 15.32 8.59 10.65
C PHE A 144 16.26 7.39 10.58
N PHE A 145 16.55 6.92 9.36
CA PHE A 145 17.17 5.61 9.16
C PHE A 145 18.62 5.69 8.68
N GLY A 146 19.00 6.76 7.99
CA GLY A 146 20.30 6.89 7.32
C GLY A 146 20.45 5.94 6.12
N ASP A 147 21.34 6.31 5.19
CA ASP A 147 21.83 5.47 4.08
C ASP A 147 20.76 4.69 3.29
N GLY A 148 19.56 5.26 3.11
CA GLY A 148 18.53 4.67 2.29
C GLY A 148 18.82 4.74 0.79
N ARG A 149 18.04 3.99 0.02
CA ARG A 149 18.08 4.03 -1.44
C ARG A 149 16.71 4.37 -1.99
N ALA A 150 16.72 5.27 -2.97
CA ALA A 150 15.54 5.71 -3.68
C ALA A 150 15.58 5.17 -5.12
N TYR A 151 14.46 4.66 -5.59
CA TYR A 151 14.27 4.12 -6.93
C TYR A 151 13.00 4.71 -7.53
N ILE A 152 13.04 4.91 -8.86
CA ILE A 152 11.89 5.32 -9.66
C ILE A 152 11.77 4.28 -10.75
N MET A 153 10.59 3.67 -10.86
CA MET A 153 10.30 2.63 -11.84
C MET A 153 9.16 3.05 -12.74
N GLY A 154 9.28 2.72 -14.03
CA GLY A 154 8.32 3.10 -15.07
C GLY A 154 8.69 4.39 -15.82
N PRO A 155 7.76 4.90 -16.63
CA PRO A 155 7.98 6.05 -17.48
C PRO A 155 7.91 7.35 -16.67
N GLU A 156 8.19 8.50 -17.30
CA GLU A 156 8.06 9.81 -16.62
C GLU A 156 6.67 10.03 -16.02
N LYS A 157 5.63 9.55 -16.71
CA LYS A 157 4.25 9.49 -16.22
C LYS A 157 3.91 8.07 -15.80
N ASP A 158 3.05 7.93 -14.79
CA ASP A 158 2.63 6.64 -14.23
C ASP A 158 3.76 5.87 -13.51
N CYS A 159 4.87 6.53 -13.15
CA CYS A 159 5.95 5.92 -12.39
C CYS A 159 5.54 5.53 -10.97
N TRP A 160 6.34 4.64 -10.41
CA TRP A 160 6.26 4.17 -9.04
C TRP A 160 7.58 4.46 -8.31
N TYR A 161 7.46 5.10 -7.15
CA TYR A 161 8.55 5.54 -6.31
C TYR A 161 8.75 4.54 -5.17
N LEU A 162 10.01 4.22 -4.88
CA LEU A 162 10.39 3.34 -3.77
C LEU A 162 11.58 3.89 -3.02
N TYR A 163 11.45 4.03 -1.71
CA TYR A 163 12.56 4.15 -0.79
C TYR A 163 12.68 2.86 0.02
N THR A 164 13.89 2.33 0.15
CA THR A 164 14.17 1.18 1.01
C THR A 164 15.55 1.24 1.63
N LEU A 165 15.77 0.48 2.69
CA LEU A 165 17.11 0.29 3.27
C LEU A 165 17.76 -0.90 2.56
N LEU A 166 18.91 -0.68 1.93
CA LEU A 166 19.77 -1.80 1.59
C LEU A 166 20.48 -2.23 2.87
N PRO A 167 20.47 -3.53 3.24
CA PRO A 167 21.42 -4.03 4.22
C PRO A 167 22.85 -3.80 3.71
N LEU A 168 23.44 -2.66 4.07
CA LEU A 168 24.87 -2.32 4.08
C LEU A 168 25.79 -3.03 3.05
N GLU A 169 25.37 -3.15 1.78
CA GLU A 169 26.14 -3.87 0.76
C GLU A 169 27.61 -3.41 0.73
N GLY A 170 28.55 -4.35 0.91
CA GLY A 170 29.99 -4.10 0.83
C GLY A 170 30.70 -3.71 2.13
N THR A 171 30.02 -3.69 3.28
CA THR A 171 30.68 -3.51 4.59
C THR A 171 30.91 -4.83 5.32
N VAL A 172 31.94 -4.89 6.17
CA VAL A 172 32.25 -6.10 6.98
C VAL A 172 31.06 -6.53 7.84
N ALA A 173 30.33 -5.56 8.40
CA ALA A 173 29.13 -5.80 9.21
C ALA A 173 27.96 -6.40 8.40
N ALA A 174 27.84 -6.06 7.12
CA ALA A 174 26.82 -6.65 6.24
C ALA A 174 27.15 -8.09 5.86
N VAL A 175 28.43 -8.37 5.56
CA VAL A 175 28.90 -9.73 5.28
C VAL A 175 28.72 -10.62 6.52
N GLU A 176 29.02 -10.11 7.71
CA GLU A 176 28.78 -10.82 8.98
C GLU A 176 27.29 -11.05 9.25
N LYS A 177 26.42 -10.08 8.93
CA LYS A 177 24.97 -10.20 9.09
C LYS A 177 24.35 -11.18 8.08
N GLU A 178 24.74 -11.10 6.80
CA GLU A 178 24.34 -12.05 5.76
C GLU A 178 24.81 -13.48 6.09
N GLN A 179 26.03 -13.63 6.62
CA GLN A 179 26.53 -14.93 7.08
C GLN A 179 25.76 -15.45 8.29
N GLN A 180 25.43 -14.60 9.27
CA GLN A 180 24.61 -15.02 10.42
C GLN A 180 23.17 -15.37 10.03
N GLU A 181 22.56 -14.62 9.12
CA GLU A 181 21.21 -14.90 8.60
C GLU A 181 21.21 -16.20 7.77
N ALA A 182 22.23 -16.41 6.93
CA ALA A 182 22.42 -17.64 6.16
C ALA A 182 22.74 -18.87 7.04
N GLU A 183 23.56 -18.73 8.08
CA GLU A 183 23.88 -19.80 9.04
C GLU A 183 22.70 -20.13 9.96
N SER A 184 21.82 -19.16 10.24
CA SER A 184 20.62 -19.37 11.03
C SER A 184 19.51 -20.12 10.29
N GLY A 185 19.54 -20.13 8.94
CA GLY A 185 18.50 -20.75 8.10
C GLY A 185 17.10 -20.15 8.30
N ARG A 186 16.99 -18.91 8.79
CA ARG A 186 15.74 -18.27 9.27
C ARG A 186 15.39 -16.99 8.49
N GLY A 187 15.37 -17.05 7.16
CA GLY A 187 14.57 -16.08 6.42
C GLY A 187 13.10 -16.28 6.78
N GLU A 188 12.37 -15.20 7.08
CA GLU A 188 10.91 -15.24 7.07
C GLU A 188 10.52 -14.94 5.62
N PRO A 189 9.94 -15.90 4.88
CA PRO A 189 9.56 -15.66 3.49
C PRO A 189 8.54 -14.53 3.42
N ASP A 190 8.81 -13.53 2.59
CA ASP A 190 7.95 -12.37 2.45
C ASP A 190 7.67 -12.08 0.98
N GLN A 191 6.44 -11.67 0.72
CA GLN A 191 6.00 -11.25 -0.59
C GLN A 191 4.85 -10.27 -0.46
N THR A 192 4.79 -9.32 -1.38
CA THR A 192 3.71 -8.35 -1.48
C THR A 192 3.38 -8.13 -2.95
N ILE A 193 2.10 -8.20 -3.30
CA ILE A 193 1.57 -7.79 -4.59
C ILE A 193 0.76 -6.52 -4.42
N GLU A 194 0.97 -5.52 -5.26
CA GLU A 194 0.08 -4.37 -5.40
C GLU A 194 -0.43 -4.25 -6.83
N ILE A 195 -1.71 -3.93 -6.99
CA ILE A 195 -2.36 -3.62 -8.26
C ILE A 195 -3.01 -2.25 -8.12
N LEU A 196 -2.41 -1.26 -8.78
CA LEU A 196 -2.76 0.16 -8.67
C LEU A 196 -3.47 0.61 -9.94
N MET A 197 -4.78 0.82 -9.86
CA MET A 197 -5.70 0.91 -10.98
C MET A 197 -6.22 2.33 -11.18
N SER A 198 -6.38 2.75 -12.43
CA SER A 198 -6.93 4.07 -12.78
C SER A 198 -7.86 3.98 -13.98
N ASP A 199 -8.65 5.04 -14.15
CA ASP A 199 -9.61 5.18 -15.26
C ASP A 199 -10.56 3.97 -15.29
N LEU A 200 -11.26 3.76 -14.17
CA LEU A 200 -12.08 2.58 -13.93
C LEU A 200 -13.43 2.67 -14.67
N ASP A 201 -14.02 1.51 -14.94
CA ASP A 201 -15.35 1.41 -15.54
C ASP A 201 -16.38 2.15 -14.66
N PRO A 202 -17.05 3.21 -15.14
CA PRO A 202 -17.98 3.98 -14.34
C PRO A 202 -19.12 3.14 -13.76
N GLN A 203 -19.59 2.11 -14.47
CA GLN A 203 -20.66 1.24 -13.96
C GLN A 203 -20.20 0.42 -12.76
N VAL A 204 -18.92 0.06 -12.71
CA VAL A 204 -18.33 -0.62 -11.56
C VAL A 204 -18.13 0.36 -10.41
N MET A 205 -17.67 1.59 -10.69
CA MET A 205 -17.47 2.63 -9.67
C MET A 205 -18.78 3.07 -9.01
N ASP A 206 -19.89 3.09 -9.76
CA ASP A 206 -21.21 3.43 -9.23
C ASP A 206 -21.60 2.51 -8.05
N ILE A 207 -21.11 1.25 -7.99
CA ILE A 207 -21.34 0.31 -6.87
C ILE A 207 -20.85 0.90 -5.53
N PHE A 208 -19.80 1.70 -5.53
CA PHE A 208 -19.15 2.22 -4.32
C PHE A 208 -19.69 3.60 -3.91
N THR A 209 -20.95 3.88 -4.25
CA THR A 209 -21.69 5.09 -3.87
C THR A 209 -22.85 4.74 -2.95
N ARG A 210 -23.25 5.68 -2.07
CA ARG A 210 -24.45 5.52 -1.23
C ARG A 210 -25.76 5.55 -2.01
N GLU A 211 -25.72 6.06 -3.24
CA GLU A 211 -26.86 6.02 -4.16
C GLU A 211 -27.14 4.59 -4.65
N HIS A 212 -26.09 3.82 -4.94
CA HIS A 212 -26.23 2.44 -5.42
C HIS A 212 -26.25 1.41 -4.29
N SER A 213 -25.34 1.53 -3.33
CA SER A 213 -25.12 0.56 -2.26
C SER A 213 -25.62 1.08 -0.92
N HIS A 214 -26.46 0.27 -0.27
CA HIS A 214 -27.01 0.61 1.05
C HIS A 214 -25.98 0.43 2.18
N ASP A 215 -25.09 -0.55 2.06
CA ASP A 215 -24.00 -0.80 3.01
C ASP A 215 -22.75 -1.37 2.33
N ALA A 216 -21.67 -1.47 3.10
CA ALA A 216 -20.38 -1.96 2.62
C ALA A 216 -20.45 -3.44 2.21
N ALA A 217 -21.12 -4.29 3.00
CA ALA A 217 -21.24 -5.72 2.73
C ALA A 217 -21.95 -6.02 1.39
N TYR A 218 -22.92 -5.20 0.99
CA TYR A 218 -23.55 -5.27 -0.32
C TYR A 218 -22.56 -4.92 -1.43
N ALA A 219 -21.85 -3.79 -1.30
CA ALA A 219 -20.83 -3.38 -2.28
C ALA A 219 -19.74 -4.46 -2.46
N THR A 220 -19.28 -5.06 -1.36
CA THR A 220 -18.29 -6.16 -1.34
C THR A 220 -18.73 -7.36 -2.16
N LYS A 221 -19.99 -7.78 -2.02
CA LYS A 221 -20.53 -8.94 -2.74
C LYS A 221 -20.86 -8.64 -4.20
N GLU A 222 -21.46 -7.47 -4.46
CA GLU A 222 -21.87 -7.06 -5.81
C GLU A 222 -20.66 -6.88 -6.73
N SER A 223 -19.61 -6.22 -6.23
CA SER A 223 -18.35 -6.04 -6.97
C SER A 223 -17.51 -7.32 -7.13
N GLY A 224 -17.77 -8.34 -6.32
CA GLY A 224 -17.00 -9.58 -6.30
C GLY A 224 -15.69 -9.53 -5.51
N ILE A 225 -15.50 -8.51 -4.65
CA ILE A 225 -14.34 -8.39 -3.75
C ILE A 225 -14.20 -9.63 -2.85
N ASP A 226 -15.32 -10.18 -2.38
CA ASP A 226 -15.39 -11.39 -1.55
C ASP A 226 -14.77 -12.64 -2.20
N LYS A 227 -14.60 -12.63 -3.53
CA LYS A 227 -14.07 -13.75 -4.31
C LYS A 227 -12.59 -13.58 -4.68
N ILE A 228 -12.00 -12.40 -4.48
CA ILE A 228 -10.61 -12.12 -4.85
C ILE A 228 -9.65 -13.01 -4.07
N LEU A 229 -9.78 -13.06 -2.74
CA LEU A 229 -9.08 -14.02 -1.88
C LEU A 229 -10.09 -14.71 -0.95
N PRO A 230 -10.64 -15.88 -1.35
CA PRO A 230 -11.64 -16.60 -0.58
C PRO A 230 -11.12 -17.00 0.80
N GLY A 231 -11.98 -16.92 1.82
CA GLY A 231 -11.66 -17.33 3.18
C GLY A 231 -11.04 -16.23 4.06
N MET A 232 -10.84 -15.03 3.53
CA MET A 232 -10.49 -13.86 4.32
C MET A 232 -11.66 -13.40 5.19
N VAL A 233 -11.38 -12.99 6.43
CA VAL A 233 -12.33 -12.26 7.26
C VAL A 233 -12.26 -10.79 6.84
N ILE A 234 -13.35 -10.29 6.24
CA ILE A 234 -13.45 -8.94 5.69
C ILE A 234 -14.04 -7.99 6.73
N ASP A 235 -13.38 -6.86 6.91
CA ASP A 235 -13.85 -5.66 7.63
C ASP A 235 -13.90 -4.52 6.61
N ASP A 236 -15.12 -4.14 6.21
CA ASP A 236 -15.38 -3.21 5.12
C ASP A 236 -16.12 -1.95 5.59
N PHE A 237 -15.93 -0.86 4.84
CA PHE A 237 -16.57 0.41 5.11
C PHE A 237 -16.90 1.14 3.80
N LEU A 238 -18.13 1.63 3.71
CA LEU A 238 -18.62 2.45 2.60
C LEU A 238 -18.75 3.90 3.10
N PHE A 239 -18.07 4.83 2.45
CA PHE A 239 -18.06 6.24 2.81
C PHE A 239 -19.32 6.96 2.29
N ASP A 240 -19.54 8.20 2.74
CA ASP A 240 -20.68 9.04 2.36
C ASP A 240 -20.14 10.35 1.77
N PRO A 241 -20.53 10.76 0.55
CA PRO A 241 -21.53 10.14 -0.34
C PRO A 241 -21.04 8.91 -1.11
N CYS A 242 -19.73 8.70 -1.19
CA CYS A 242 -19.12 7.61 -1.94
C CYS A 242 -17.71 7.33 -1.45
N GLY A 243 -17.13 6.22 -1.91
CA GLY A 243 -15.81 5.74 -1.49
C GLY A 243 -15.94 4.43 -0.71
N TYR A 244 -14.92 3.58 -0.78
CA TYR A 244 -14.95 2.29 -0.09
C TYR A 244 -13.54 1.89 0.35
N SER A 245 -13.43 1.33 1.56
CA SER A 245 -12.19 0.73 2.06
C SER A 245 -12.49 -0.59 2.75
N MET A 246 -11.58 -1.55 2.64
CA MET A 246 -11.67 -2.80 3.37
C MET A 246 -10.31 -3.37 3.73
N ASN A 247 -10.31 -4.15 4.80
CA ASN A 247 -9.23 -5.06 5.16
C ASN A 247 -9.75 -6.49 5.17
N GLY A 248 -8.97 -7.42 4.64
CA GLY A 248 -9.16 -8.85 4.80
C GLY A 248 -8.01 -9.44 5.59
N VAL A 249 -8.29 -10.31 6.55
CA VAL A 249 -7.25 -11.06 7.28
C VAL A 249 -7.54 -12.56 7.31
N ALA A 250 -6.49 -13.37 7.25
CA ALA A 250 -6.54 -14.82 7.42
C ALA A 250 -5.75 -15.28 8.65
N LYS A 251 -6.00 -16.51 9.10
CA LYS A 251 -5.42 -17.08 10.33
C LYS A 251 -3.89 -17.19 10.29
N ASP A 252 -3.33 -17.38 9.11
CA ASP A 252 -1.91 -17.58 8.86
C ASP A 252 -1.11 -16.26 8.75
N GLY A 253 -1.76 -15.11 8.99
CA GLY A 253 -1.12 -13.80 8.90
C GLY A 253 -1.14 -13.19 7.50
N CYS A 254 -1.82 -13.82 6.54
CA CYS A 254 -2.11 -13.18 5.27
C CYS A 254 -3.13 -12.03 5.45
N TYR A 255 -2.95 -10.96 4.70
CA TYR A 255 -3.90 -9.85 4.64
C TYR A 255 -4.18 -9.45 3.19
N MET A 256 -5.27 -8.73 3.00
CA MET A 256 -5.51 -7.90 1.82
C MET A 256 -6.11 -6.56 2.21
N THR A 257 -5.90 -5.53 1.42
CA THR A 257 -6.57 -4.24 1.57
C THR A 257 -6.95 -3.70 0.20
N ILE A 258 -8.11 -3.04 0.13
CA ILE A 258 -8.62 -2.40 -1.09
C ILE A 258 -9.20 -1.04 -0.73
N HIS A 259 -8.70 0.02 -1.36
CA HIS A 259 -9.26 1.38 -1.23
C HIS A 259 -9.75 1.87 -2.60
N ILE A 260 -10.91 2.53 -2.61
CA ILE A 260 -11.64 2.90 -3.82
C ILE A 260 -12.07 4.36 -3.73
N THR A 261 -11.57 5.16 -4.68
CA THR A 261 -12.03 6.51 -5.01
C THR A 261 -12.85 6.41 -6.30
N PRO A 262 -14.20 6.38 -6.22
CA PRO A 262 -15.06 6.11 -7.38
C PRO A 262 -15.32 7.33 -8.28
N GLU A 263 -14.93 8.53 -7.86
CA GLU A 263 -15.20 9.78 -8.58
C GLU A 263 -14.64 9.73 -10.01
N ARG A 264 -15.50 9.98 -11.00
CA ARG A 264 -15.15 9.80 -12.42
C ARG A 264 -13.95 10.62 -12.88
N ALA A 265 -13.74 11.80 -12.30
CA ALA A 265 -12.66 12.70 -12.67
C ALA A 265 -11.28 12.22 -12.19
N CYS A 266 -11.23 11.35 -11.18
CA CYS A 266 -9.99 10.88 -10.57
C CYS A 266 -10.08 9.42 -10.07
N SER A 267 -10.86 8.59 -10.76
CA SER A 267 -11.17 7.23 -10.30
C SER A 267 -9.88 6.43 -10.07
N TYR A 268 -9.77 5.84 -8.89
CA TYR A 268 -8.58 5.11 -8.45
C TYR A 268 -8.96 3.95 -7.55
N VAL A 269 -8.34 2.79 -7.78
CA VAL A 269 -8.46 1.65 -6.87
C VAL A 269 -7.09 1.05 -6.61
N SER A 270 -6.83 0.76 -5.36
CA SER A 270 -5.68 -0.05 -4.96
C SER A 270 -6.12 -1.42 -4.50
N PHE A 271 -5.30 -2.42 -4.81
CA PHE A 271 -5.35 -3.73 -4.17
C PHE A 271 -3.94 -4.05 -3.69
N GLU A 272 -3.81 -4.54 -2.46
CA GLU A 272 -2.54 -5.00 -1.89
C GLU A 272 -2.77 -6.27 -1.08
N SER A 273 -1.83 -7.22 -1.16
CA SER A 273 -1.86 -8.44 -0.35
C SER A 273 -0.46 -9.05 -0.22
N ASN A 274 -0.24 -9.79 0.88
CA ASN A 274 0.95 -10.63 1.06
C ASN A 274 0.69 -12.13 0.87
N VAL A 275 -0.35 -12.51 0.13
CA VAL A 275 -0.74 -13.92 -0.02
C VAL A 275 0.38 -14.77 -0.65
N PRO A 276 0.81 -15.89 -0.01
CA PRO A 276 1.92 -16.71 -0.47
C PRO A 276 1.49 -17.68 -1.58
N VAL A 277 1.44 -17.22 -2.82
CA VAL A 277 1.10 -18.05 -3.99
C VAL A 277 2.29 -18.22 -4.93
N SER A 278 2.33 -19.37 -5.62
CA SER A 278 3.35 -19.66 -6.63
C SER A 278 3.15 -18.93 -7.96
N SER A 279 1.93 -18.47 -8.21
CA SER A 279 1.56 -17.59 -9.32
C SER A 279 0.44 -16.66 -8.87
N TYR A 280 0.52 -15.39 -9.27
CA TYR A 280 -0.51 -14.39 -9.03
C TYR A 280 -1.55 -14.30 -10.15
N ASP A 281 -1.47 -15.12 -11.20
CA ASP A 281 -2.35 -15.01 -12.38
C ASP A 281 -3.85 -15.02 -12.02
N GLU A 282 -4.27 -15.93 -11.14
CA GLU A 282 -5.68 -16.01 -10.70
C GLU A 282 -6.08 -14.85 -9.79
N VAL A 283 -5.14 -14.31 -9.00
CA VAL A 283 -5.40 -13.14 -8.15
C VAL A 283 -5.59 -11.92 -9.02
N ILE A 284 -4.64 -11.67 -9.94
CA ILE A 284 -4.69 -10.57 -10.91
C ILE A 284 -5.97 -10.66 -11.75
N ALA A 285 -6.30 -11.83 -12.30
CA ALA A 285 -7.51 -12.00 -13.11
C ALA A 285 -8.79 -11.66 -12.34
N ARG A 286 -8.90 -12.05 -11.06
CA ARG A 286 -10.06 -11.73 -10.22
C ARG A 286 -10.14 -10.25 -9.87
N VAL A 287 -9.00 -9.61 -9.54
CA VAL A 287 -8.95 -8.15 -9.29
C VAL A 287 -9.38 -7.38 -10.54
N LEU A 288 -8.83 -7.72 -11.71
CA LEU A 288 -9.17 -7.05 -12.97
C LEU A 288 -10.64 -7.30 -13.40
N ALA A 289 -11.19 -8.47 -13.10
CA ALA A 289 -12.60 -8.77 -13.36
C ALA A 289 -13.54 -7.95 -12.46
N ALA A 290 -13.15 -7.71 -11.20
CA ALA A 290 -13.90 -6.91 -10.24
C ALA A 290 -13.90 -5.42 -10.62
N PHE A 291 -12.75 -4.86 -11.01
CA PHE A 291 -12.59 -3.41 -11.13
C PHE A 291 -12.53 -2.85 -12.56
N ARG A 292 -12.15 -3.67 -13.54
CA ARG A 292 -12.12 -3.31 -14.97
C ARG A 292 -11.45 -1.95 -15.29
N PRO A 293 -10.21 -1.70 -14.83
CA PRO A 293 -9.51 -0.46 -15.15
C PRO A 293 -9.23 -0.27 -16.64
N ALA A 294 -8.97 0.94 -17.09
CA ALA A 294 -8.34 1.16 -18.40
C ALA A 294 -6.81 1.00 -18.33
N LYS A 295 -6.20 1.33 -17.18
CA LYS A 295 -4.76 1.15 -16.94
C LYS A 295 -4.45 0.73 -15.51
N PHE A 296 -3.39 -0.04 -15.32
CA PHE A 296 -2.92 -0.39 -13.98
C PHE A 296 -1.41 -0.62 -13.92
N VAL A 297 -0.84 -0.36 -12.75
CA VAL A 297 0.52 -0.73 -12.37
C VAL A 297 0.45 -1.98 -11.50
N LEU A 298 1.33 -2.94 -11.77
CA LEU A 298 1.54 -4.15 -10.98
C LEU A 298 2.93 -4.07 -10.34
N THR A 299 3.00 -4.17 -9.01
CA THR A 299 4.26 -4.38 -8.27
C THR A 299 4.21 -5.73 -7.56
N ILE A 300 5.30 -6.49 -7.65
CA ILE A 300 5.48 -7.72 -6.87
C ILE A 300 6.86 -7.69 -6.22
N PHE A 301 6.86 -7.69 -4.90
CA PHE A 301 8.03 -7.93 -4.06
C PHE A 301 8.02 -9.38 -3.60
N ALA A 302 9.18 -10.03 -3.63
CA ALA A 302 9.35 -11.35 -3.03
C ALA A 302 10.79 -11.55 -2.56
N THR A 303 10.96 -12.18 -1.39
CA THR A 303 12.25 -12.74 -0.99
C THR A 303 12.54 -14.02 -1.79
N PRO A 304 13.82 -14.41 -1.98
CA PRO A 304 14.16 -15.62 -2.76
C PRO A 304 13.59 -16.93 -2.23
N ASP A 305 13.27 -17.01 -0.94
CA ASP A 305 12.66 -18.15 -0.25
C ASP A 305 11.13 -18.11 -0.22
N SER A 306 10.52 -17.04 -0.74
CA SER A 306 9.07 -16.90 -0.88
C SER A 306 8.49 -17.90 -1.89
N PRO A 307 7.28 -18.44 -1.65
CA PRO A 307 6.50 -19.13 -2.67
C PRO A 307 6.31 -18.31 -3.96
N ALA A 308 6.31 -16.97 -3.84
CA ALA A 308 6.16 -16.04 -4.96
C ALA A 308 7.48 -15.69 -5.67
N ALA A 309 8.63 -16.25 -5.25
CA ALA A 309 9.95 -15.93 -5.84
C ALA A 309 10.00 -16.16 -7.36
N ASP A 310 9.26 -17.15 -7.87
CA ASP A 310 9.17 -17.42 -9.31
C ASP A 310 8.06 -16.62 -10.02
N ALA A 311 7.15 -15.96 -9.29
CA ALA A 311 6.03 -15.23 -9.88
C ALA A 311 6.52 -14.10 -10.80
N CYS A 312 7.55 -13.37 -10.38
CA CYS A 312 8.22 -12.34 -11.18
C CYS A 312 8.75 -12.90 -12.51
N ARG A 313 9.27 -14.13 -12.51
CA ARG A 313 9.77 -14.80 -13.73
C ARG A 313 8.64 -15.33 -14.61
N GLN A 314 7.52 -15.75 -14.03
CA GLN A 314 6.37 -16.26 -14.77
C GLN A 314 5.65 -15.15 -15.54
N LEU A 315 5.42 -13.99 -14.91
CA LEU A 315 4.78 -12.85 -15.55
C LEU A 315 5.55 -12.35 -16.78
N ARG A 316 6.88 -12.43 -16.76
CA ARG A 316 7.72 -12.08 -17.93
C ARG A 316 7.53 -12.97 -19.14
N LYS A 317 6.95 -14.16 -18.98
CA LYS A 317 6.72 -15.06 -20.12
C LYS A 317 5.61 -14.53 -21.03
N TYR A 318 4.67 -13.75 -20.50
CA TYR A 318 3.50 -13.28 -21.23
C TYR A 318 3.35 -11.77 -21.07
N ARG A 319 3.47 -11.05 -22.20
CA ARG A 319 3.29 -9.59 -22.23
C ARG A 319 1.83 -9.15 -22.14
N SER A 320 0.89 -10.07 -22.22
CA SER A 320 -0.54 -9.78 -22.12
C SER A 320 -1.16 -10.51 -20.94
N LEU A 321 -2.03 -9.78 -20.23
CA LEU A 321 -2.84 -10.31 -19.14
C LEU A 321 -4.31 -10.10 -19.53
N SER A 322 -4.99 -11.17 -19.94
CA SER A 322 -6.37 -11.09 -20.44
C SER A 322 -6.54 -10.08 -21.59
N ALA A 323 -7.20 -8.94 -21.35
CA ALA A 323 -7.46 -7.88 -22.33
C ALA A 323 -6.46 -6.71 -22.24
N TYR A 324 -5.39 -6.86 -21.48
CA TYR A 324 -4.40 -5.82 -21.22
C TYR A 324 -3.05 -6.18 -21.84
N GLU A 325 -2.35 -5.17 -22.35
CA GLU A 325 -1.03 -5.26 -22.94
C GLU A 325 0.00 -4.51 -22.09
N GLU A 326 1.12 -5.17 -21.80
CA GLU A 326 2.28 -4.59 -21.13
C GLU A 326 2.86 -3.46 -21.97
N GLN A 327 2.85 -2.25 -21.43
CA GLN A 327 3.48 -1.08 -22.03
C GLN A 327 4.93 -0.95 -21.59
N GLU A 328 5.19 -1.27 -20.32
CA GLU A 328 6.52 -1.23 -19.74
C GLU A 328 6.64 -2.27 -18.64
N ALA A 329 7.83 -2.86 -18.52
CA ALA A 329 8.18 -3.73 -17.41
C ALA A 329 9.63 -3.49 -16.99
N GLN A 330 9.84 -3.37 -15.69
CA GLN A 330 11.16 -3.21 -15.10
C GLN A 330 11.36 -4.26 -14.02
N TYR A 331 12.58 -4.77 -13.95
CA TYR A 331 12.97 -5.73 -12.93
C TYR A 331 14.16 -5.21 -12.15
N CYS A 332 14.03 -5.23 -10.84
CA CYS A 332 15.08 -4.87 -9.92
C CYS A 332 15.35 -6.02 -8.95
N ARG A 333 16.63 -6.22 -8.64
CA ARG A 333 17.04 -7.07 -7.54
C ARG A 333 17.73 -6.19 -6.51
N PHE A 334 17.21 -6.21 -5.29
CA PHE A 334 17.80 -5.58 -4.12
C PHE A 334 18.46 -6.65 -3.25
N SER A 335 19.28 -6.25 -2.27
CA SER A 335 19.77 -7.20 -1.27
C SER A 335 18.56 -7.76 -0.49
N GLY A 336 18.28 -9.04 -0.69
CA GLY A 336 17.19 -9.78 -0.06
C GLY A 336 15.84 -9.81 -0.79
N TYR A 337 15.62 -9.00 -1.84
CA TYR A 337 14.32 -8.94 -2.54
C TYR A 337 14.46 -8.90 -4.07
N GLU A 338 13.53 -9.56 -4.75
CA GLU A 338 13.26 -9.40 -6.16
C GLU A 338 11.99 -8.55 -6.34
N LEU A 339 12.06 -7.53 -7.20
CA LEU A 339 10.95 -6.64 -7.50
C LEU A 339 10.64 -6.62 -8.98
N GLN A 340 9.38 -6.90 -9.33
CA GLN A 340 8.83 -6.66 -10.65
C GLN A 340 7.91 -5.43 -10.60
N TYR A 341 8.16 -4.46 -11.49
CA TYR A 341 7.23 -3.41 -11.86
C TYR A 341 6.71 -3.69 -13.28
N ALA A 342 5.41 -3.53 -13.52
CA ALA A 342 4.86 -3.55 -14.86
C ALA A 342 3.66 -2.61 -15.00
N LEU A 343 3.61 -1.88 -16.12
CA LEU A 343 2.50 -1.02 -16.51
C LEU A 343 1.70 -1.70 -17.62
N TYR A 344 0.41 -1.86 -17.41
CA TYR A 344 -0.52 -2.46 -18.36
C TYR A 344 -1.61 -1.46 -18.75
N CYS A 345 -1.97 -1.47 -20.03
CA CYS A 345 -3.10 -0.72 -20.56
C CYS A 345 -4.07 -1.68 -21.25
N LYS A 346 -5.36 -1.40 -21.14
CA LYS A 346 -6.40 -2.14 -21.85
C LYS A 346 -6.18 -1.95 -23.35
N PHE A 347 -6.26 -3.03 -24.12
CA PHE A 347 -6.10 -2.98 -25.56
C PHE A 347 -7.10 -1.95 -26.13
N PRO A 348 -6.67 -1.02 -27.02
CA PRO A 348 -7.61 -0.10 -27.65
C PRO A 348 -8.64 -0.93 -28.42
N SER A 349 -9.91 -0.80 -28.02
CA SER A 349 -11.04 -1.46 -28.66
C SER A 349 -11.30 -0.95 -30.06
#